data_AF-A0A1X7UKE5-F1
#
_entry.id   AF-A0A1X7UKE5-F1
#
_cell.length_a   1.000
_cell.length_b   1.000
_cell.length_c   1.000
_cell.angle_alpha   90.00
_cell.angle_beta   90.00
_cell.angle_gamma   90.00
#
_symmetry.space_group_name_H-M   'P 1'
#
loop_
_entity.id
_entity.type
_entity.pdbx_description
1 polymer ?
#
loop_
_entity_poly.entity_id
_entity_poly.type
_entity_poly.pdbx_seq_one_letter_code
_entity_poly.pdbx_strand_id
1 'polypeptide(L)'
;MVVFDFLGKDSIRYYNEVQVTHQVFKNLHIFMKGKETGDDLFDRLSTALLNKHLSELMEGLTAKVFRTYNASITLQEQLEELTKEDDTVNEKILSYNRANRAVAVLCNHQRTAPKTFDTQMSNLQAKIHLKRKPFLMLKKK
;
A
#
# COMPACT_ATOMS: atom_id res chain seq x y z
N MET A 1 3.47 -20.16 0.73
CA MET A 1 2.58 -19.05 0.36
C MET A 1 1.32 -19.09 1.21
N VAL A 2 0.88 -17.94 1.71
CA VAL A 2 -0.38 -17.77 2.43
C VAL A 2 -1.23 -16.77 1.65
N VAL A 3 -2.51 -17.09 1.46
CA VAL A 3 -3.48 -16.21 0.81
C VAL A 3 -4.35 -15.59 1.89
N PHE A 4 -4.39 -14.27 1.93
CA PHE A 4 -5.30 -13.50 2.77
C PHE A 4 -6.41 -12.93 1.90
N ASP A 5 -7.67 -13.18 2.27
CA ASP A 5 -8.85 -12.63 1.60
C ASP A 5 -9.94 -12.35 2.63
N PHE A 6 -10.07 -11.09 3.06
CA PHE A 6 -11.07 -10.69 4.05
C PHE A 6 -11.47 -9.23 3.88
N LEU A 7 -12.60 -8.84 4.48
CA LEU A 7 -13.04 -7.44 4.54
C LEU A 7 -12.42 -6.77 5.77
N GLY A 8 -11.64 -5.71 5.55
CA GLY A 8 -11.05 -4.90 6.60
C GLY A 8 -11.97 -3.76 7.06
N LYS A 9 -11.35 -2.70 7.58
CA LYS A 9 -12.05 -1.48 7.97
C LYS A 9 -12.86 -0.91 6.79
N ASP A 10 -14.04 -0.38 7.07
CA ASP A 10 -14.94 0.23 6.08
C ASP A 10 -15.34 -0.75 4.96
N SER A 11 -15.28 -2.06 5.25
CA SER A 11 -15.55 -3.16 4.31
C SER A 11 -14.66 -3.15 3.07
N ILE A 12 -13.45 -2.60 3.17
CA ILE A 12 -12.47 -2.64 2.09
C ILE A 12 -11.81 -4.02 2.07
N ARG A 13 -11.90 -4.70 0.93
CA ARG A 13 -11.28 -6.02 0.73
C ARG A 13 -9.76 -5.92 0.83
N TYR A 14 -9.17 -6.82 1.61
CA TYR A 14 -7.75 -7.09 1.64
C TYR A 14 -7.53 -8.45 0.98
N TYR A 15 -6.95 -8.43 -0.23
CA TYR A 15 -6.50 -9.63 -0.93
C TYR A 15 -4.98 -9.55 -1.07
N ASN A 16 -4.25 -10.55 -0.58
CA ASN A 16 -2.81 -10.60 -0.73
C ASN A 16 -2.27 -12.03 -0.70
N GLU A 17 -1.29 -12.31 -1.55
CA GLU A 17 -0.56 -13.57 -1.59
C GLU A 17 0.86 -13.33 -1.09
N VAL A 18 1.16 -13.83 0.11
CA VAL A 18 2.41 -13.52 0.79
C VAL A 18 3.24 -14.78 0.99
N GLN A 19 4.51 -14.72 0.62
CA GLN A 19 5.47 -15.72 1.02
C GLN A 19 5.90 -15.45 2.46
N VAL A 20 5.59 -16.40 3.34
CA VAL A 20 5.95 -16.34 4.76
C VAL A 20 7.06 -17.34 5.04
N THR A 21 7.76 -17.17 6.16
CA THR A 21 8.76 -18.15 6.60
C THR A 21 8.09 -19.49 6.88
N HIS A 22 8.85 -20.57 6.75
CA HIS A 22 8.37 -21.92 6.98
C HIS A 22 7.77 -22.12 8.39
N GLN A 23 8.34 -21.46 9.41
CA GLN A 23 7.81 -21.52 10.78
C GLN A 23 6.43 -20.87 10.89
N VAL A 24 6.22 -19.70 10.26
CA VAL A 24 4.93 -19.01 10.25
C VAL A 24 3.88 -19.87 9.55
N PHE A 25 4.23 -20.48 8.41
CA PHE A 25 3.32 -21.37 7.67
C PHE A 25 2.88 -22.57 8.52
N LYS A 26 3.83 -23.22 9.21
CA LYS A 26 3.53 -24.32 10.13
C LYS A 26 2.63 -23.89 11.29
N ASN A 27 2.92 -22.74 11.91
CA ASN A 27 2.12 -22.22 13.01
C ASN A 27 0.67 -21.93 12.58
N LEU A 28 0.47 -21.35 11.39
CA LEU A 28 -0.88 -21.11 10.85
C LEU A 28 -1.66 -22.42 10.68
N HIS A 29 -1.03 -23.49 10.18
CA HIS A 29 -1.68 -24.79 10.07
C HIS A 29 -2.10 -25.36 11.42
N ILE A 30 -1.27 -25.17 12.46
CA ILE A 30 -1.60 -25.57 13.83
C ILE A 30 -2.77 -24.74 14.36
N PHE A 31 -2.79 -23.43 14.12
CA PHE A 31 -3.85 -22.54 14.59
C PHE A 31 -5.21 -22.80 13.95
N MET A 32 -5.25 -23.44 12.77
CA MET A 32 -6.48 -23.86 12.09
C MET A 32 -6.96 -25.26 12.50
N LYS A 33 -6.14 -26.05 13.20
CA LYS A 33 -6.45 -27.45 13.48
C LYS A 33 -7.64 -27.56 14.46
N GLY A 34 -8.68 -28.27 14.03
CA GLY A 34 -9.88 -28.51 14.85
C GLY A 34 -10.82 -27.31 14.95
N LYS A 35 -10.65 -26.31 14.07
CA LYS A 35 -11.53 -25.13 13.97
C LYS A 35 -12.43 -25.23 12.75
N GLU A 36 -13.64 -24.69 12.87
CA GLU A 36 -14.60 -24.56 11.78
C GLU A 36 -14.50 -23.21 11.08
N THR A 37 -15.23 -23.05 9.98
CA THR A 37 -15.29 -21.77 9.28
C THR A 37 -16.06 -20.76 10.13
N GLY A 38 -15.40 -19.67 10.50
CA GLY A 38 -15.97 -18.63 11.36
C GLY A 38 -15.34 -18.58 12.76
N ASP A 39 -14.64 -19.63 13.17
CA ASP A 39 -13.85 -19.62 14.40
C ASP A 39 -12.64 -18.66 14.28
N ASP A 40 -12.29 -18.01 15.38
CA ASP A 40 -11.15 -17.10 15.42
C ASP A 40 -9.84 -17.84 15.14
N LEU A 41 -9.08 -17.37 14.14
CA LEU A 41 -7.76 -17.93 13.82
C LEU A 41 -6.80 -17.86 15.03
N PHE A 42 -6.83 -16.75 15.76
CA PHE A 42 -6.03 -16.53 16.97
C PHE A 42 -6.92 -16.51 18.22
N ASP A 43 -7.51 -17.66 18.55
CA ASP A 43 -8.50 -17.87 19.62
C ASP A 43 -8.03 -17.49 21.03
N ARG A 44 -6.71 -17.49 21.27
CA ARG A 44 -6.12 -17.14 22.57
C ARG A 44 -5.45 -15.76 22.60
N LEU A 45 -5.63 -14.97 21.54
CA LEU A 45 -5.01 -13.66 21.39
C LEU A 45 -6.09 -12.58 21.42
N SER A 46 -5.82 -11.49 22.13
CA SER A 46 -6.64 -10.28 22.08
C SER A 46 -5.77 -9.06 21.80
N THR A 47 -6.38 -7.99 21.29
CA THR A 47 -5.69 -6.72 21.06
C THR A 47 -5.12 -6.13 22.35
N ALA A 48 -5.79 -6.35 23.49
CA ALA A 48 -5.30 -5.92 24.79
C ALA A 48 -4.02 -6.68 25.19
N LEU A 49 -4.01 -8.01 25.05
CA LEU A 49 -2.84 -8.84 25.36
C LEU A 49 -1.65 -8.48 24.46
N LEU A 50 -1.90 -8.30 23.17
CA LEU A 50 -0.88 -7.90 22.20
C LEU A 50 -0.28 -6.54 22.57
N ASN A 51 -1.09 -5.52 22.82
CA ASN A 51 -0.58 -4.18 23.15
C ASN A 51 0.12 -4.14 24.51
N LYS A 52 -0.29 -4.98 25.47
CA LYS A 52 0.44 -5.14 26.74
C LYS A 52 1.85 -5.66 26.48
N HIS A 53 1.98 -6.76 25.71
CA HIS A 53 3.28 -7.30 25.34
C HIS A 53 4.14 -6.28 24.58
N LEU A 54 3.56 -5.54 23.63
CA LEU A 54 4.28 -4.49 22.90
C LEU A 54 4.78 -3.38 23.82
N SER A 55 3.96 -2.93 24.78
CA SER A 55 4.35 -1.90 25.75
C SER A 55 5.49 -2.33 26.67
N GLU A 56 5.58 -3.64 26.96
CA GLU A 56 6.70 -4.21 27.75
C GLU A 56 8.02 -4.20 26.96
N LEU A 57 7.97 -4.23 25.62
CA LEU A 57 9.16 -4.15 24.76
C LEU A 57 9.63 -2.70 24.55
N MET A 58 8.70 -1.76 24.52
CA MET A 58 8.99 -0.33 24.38
C MET A 58 7.81 0.48 24.92
N GLU A 59 8.09 1.44 25.81
CA GLU A 59 7.06 2.31 26.38
C GLU A 59 6.28 3.05 25.27
N GLY A 60 4.95 2.97 25.32
CA GLY A 60 4.07 3.60 24.34
C GLY A 60 3.92 2.85 23.01
N LEU A 61 4.59 1.71 22.82
CA LEU A 61 4.48 0.90 21.61
C LEU A 61 3.13 0.16 21.56
N THR A 62 2.43 0.32 20.44
CA THR A 62 1.14 -0.32 20.17
C THR A 62 1.07 -0.80 18.72
N ALA A 63 0.12 -1.68 18.40
CA ALA A 63 -0.03 -2.21 17.04
C ALA A 63 -0.22 -1.11 15.97
N LYS A 64 -0.86 0.02 16.31
CA LYS A 64 -1.03 1.15 15.38
C LYS A 64 0.29 1.85 15.03
N VAL A 65 1.28 1.83 15.93
CA VAL A 65 2.58 2.49 15.73
C VAL A 65 3.33 1.84 14.57
N PHE A 66 3.21 0.52 14.40
CA PHE A 66 3.80 -0.19 13.26
C PHE A 66 3.26 0.30 11.92
N ARG A 67 1.95 0.59 11.81
CA ARG A 67 1.38 1.15 10.56
C ARG A 67 1.96 2.53 10.26
N THR A 68 2.06 3.39 11.27
CA THR A 68 2.64 4.73 11.13
C THR A 68 4.12 4.66 10.76
N TYR A 69 4.90 3.82 11.46
CA TYR A 69 6.31 3.62 11.19
C TYR A 69 6.56 3.13 9.76
N ASN A 70 5.90 2.04 9.37
CA ASN A 70 6.04 1.46 8.03
C ASN A 70 5.64 2.45 6.93
N ALA A 71 4.58 3.23 7.14
CA ALA A 71 4.17 4.26 6.19
C ALA A 71 5.21 5.39 6.06
N SER A 72 5.70 5.91 7.19
CA SER A 72 6.68 7.00 7.21
C SER A 72 8.02 6.59 6.61
N ILE A 73 8.53 5.41 6.98
CA ILE A 73 9.83 4.93 6.46
C ILE A 73 9.75 4.66 4.96
N THR A 74 8.66 4.02 4.49
CA THR A 74 8.44 3.78 3.06
C THR A 74 8.39 5.11 2.29
N LEU A 75 7.70 6.12 2.82
CA LEU A 75 7.66 7.43 2.17
C LEU A 75 9.05 8.05 2.06
N GLN A 76 9.82 8.01 3.14
CA GLN A 76 11.18 8.57 3.18
C GLN A 76 12.10 7.87 2.17
N GLU A 77 12.15 6.53 2.21
CA GLU A 77 12.97 5.72 1.30
C GLU A 77 12.57 5.95 -0.16
N GLN A 78 11.27 5.98 -0.46
CA GLN A 78 10.79 6.22 -1.82
C GLN A 78 11.07 7.65 -2.30
N LEU A 79 11.05 8.65 -1.42
CA LEU A 79 11.42 10.02 -1.80
C LEU A 79 12.92 10.13 -2.09
N GLU A 80 13.75 9.46 -1.29
CA GLU A 80 15.21 9.39 -1.51
C GLU A 80 15.55 8.67 -2.81
N GLU A 81 14.83 7.60 -3.15
CA GLU A 81 15.05 6.84 -4.39
C GLU A 81 14.54 7.57 -5.65
N LEU A 82 13.36 8.20 -5.56
CA LEU A 82 12.64 8.69 -6.75
C LEU A 82 12.88 10.17 -7.07
N THR A 83 13.41 10.97 -6.13
CA THR A 83 13.53 12.43 -6.30
C THR A 83 14.97 12.80 -6.64
N LYS A 84 15.17 13.54 -7.74
CA LYS A 84 16.49 14.07 -8.10
C LYS A 84 16.58 15.56 -7.84
N GLU A 85 17.78 16.06 -7.56
CA GLU A 85 17.97 17.48 -7.25
C GLU A 85 17.69 18.38 -8.46
N ASP A 86 18.06 17.92 -9.65
CA ASP A 86 17.93 18.61 -10.94
C ASP A 86 16.52 18.53 -11.55
N ASP A 87 15.63 17.71 -10.99
CA ASP A 87 14.25 17.60 -11.45
C ASP A 87 13.52 18.96 -11.35
N THR A 88 12.70 19.23 -12.36
CA THR A 88 11.77 20.37 -12.31
C THR A 88 10.74 20.18 -11.19
N VAL A 89 10.10 21.27 -10.76
CA VAL A 89 9.04 21.21 -9.73
C VAL A 89 7.94 20.20 -10.10
N ASN A 90 7.57 20.11 -11.38
CA ASN A 90 6.54 19.16 -11.84
C ASN A 90 7.00 17.70 -11.75
N GLU A 91 8.28 17.43 -12.01
CA GLU A 91 8.87 16.10 -11.86
C GLU A 91 8.97 15.71 -10.39
N LYS A 92 9.38 16.63 -9.51
CA LYS A 92 9.39 16.40 -8.05
C LYS A 92 8.00 16.11 -7.50
N ILE A 93 6.96 16.81 -7.98
CA ILE A 93 5.56 16.50 -7.63
C ILE A 93 5.17 15.09 -8.10
N LEU A 94 5.61 14.68 -9.29
CA LEU A 94 5.35 13.33 -9.79
C LEU A 94 6.04 12.27 -8.92
N SER A 95 7.30 12.46 -8.55
CA SER A 95 8.04 11.57 -7.64
C SER A 95 7.37 11.49 -6.27
N TYR A 96 6.96 12.63 -5.69
CA TYR A 96 6.18 12.65 -4.45
C TYR A 96 4.88 11.85 -4.55
N ASN A 97 4.11 12.03 -5.64
CA ASN A 97 2.86 11.30 -5.83
C ASN A 97 3.09 9.79 -6.01
N ARG A 98 4.21 9.38 -6.62
CA ARG A 98 4.61 7.98 -6.72
C ARG A 98 4.99 7.39 -5.36
N ALA A 99 5.80 8.09 -4.58
CA ALA A 99 6.17 7.70 -3.23
C ALA A 99 4.93 7.56 -2.32
N ASN A 100 4.03 8.55 -2.36
CA ASN A 100 2.78 8.49 -1.61
C ASN A 100 1.85 7.36 -2.08
N ARG A 101 1.85 7.03 -3.38
CA ARG A 101 1.12 5.87 -3.90
C ARG A 101 1.66 4.56 -3.35
N ALA A 102 2.97 4.39 -3.20
CA ALA A 102 3.56 3.19 -2.61
C ALA A 102 3.08 2.99 -1.15
N VAL A 103 3.05 4.08 -0.38
CA VAL A 103 2.49 4.08 0.99
C VAL A 103 1.00 3.71 1.01
N ALA A 104 0.22 4.24 0.07
CA ALA A 104 -1.20 3.91 -0.04
C ALA A 104 -1.43 2.42 -0.35
N VAL A 105 -0.61 1.82 -1.22
CA VAL A 105 -0.65 0.39 -1.51
C VAL A 105 -0.30 -0.43 -0.26
N LEU A 106 0.80 -0.09 0.43
CA LEU A 106 1.21 -0.74 1.67
C LEU A 106 0.10 -0.71 2.75
N CYS A 107 -0.59 0.42 2.88
CA CYS A 107 -1.66 0.61 3.85
C CYS A 107 -3.02 0.04 3.43
N ASN A 108 -3.12 -0.57 2.23
CA ASN A 108 -4.37 -0.99 1.59
C ASN A 108 -5.41 0.14 1.46
N HIS A 109 -4.95 1.38 1.23
CA HIS A 109 -5.84 2.51 0.95
C HIS A 109 -6.32 2.43 -0.50
N GLN A 110 -7.52 1.90 -0.69
CA GLN A 110 -8.14 1.73 -2.00
C GLN A 110 -9.22 2.79 -2.25
N ARG A 111 -9.41 3.16 -3.52
CA ARG A 111 -10.50 4.03 -3.95
C ARG A 111 -11.13 3.49 -5.22
N THR A 112 -12.45 3.46 -5.27
CA THR A 112 -13.19 3.19 -6.50
C THR A 112 -12.90 4.28 -7.53
N ALA A 113 -12.70 3.88 -8.79
CA ALA A 113 -12.57 4.83 -9.88
C ALA A 113 -13.84 5.69 -10.00
N PRO A 114 -13.73 7.03 -10.09
CA PRO A 114 -14.89 7.87 -10.35
C PRO A 114 -15.54 7.50 -11.69
N LYS A 115 -16.87 7.67 -11.80
CA LYS A 115 -17.63 7.38 -13.04
C LYS A 115 -17.12 8.12 -14.27
N THR A 116 -16.43 9.25 -14.08
CA THR A 116 -15.91 10.13 -15.13
C THR A 116 -14.44 9.85 -15.49
N PHE A 117 -13.82 8.83 -14.90
CA PHE A 117 -12.39 8.56 -15.05
C PHE A 117 -11.97 8.37 -16.52
N ASP A 118 -12.68 7.55 -17.28
CA ASP A 118 -12.34 7.25 -18.67
C ASP A 118 -12.43 8.50 -19.56
N THR A 119 -13.48 9.30 -19.38
CA THR A 119 -13.66 10.57 -20.07
C THR A 119 -12.53 11.55 -19.76
N GLN A 120 -12.13 11.65 -18.48
CA GLN A 120 -11.02 12.51 -18.07
C GLN A 120 -9.69 12.05 -18.70
N MET A 121 -9.43 10.74 -18.71
CA MET A 121 -8.22 10.17 -19.29
C MET A 121 -8.13 10.38 -20.80
N SER A 122 -9.24 10.16 -21.52
CA SER A 122 -9.34 10.41 -22.97
C SER A 122 -9.05 11.87 -23.31
N ASN A 123 -9.65 12.82 -22.56
CA ASN A 123 -9.41 14.25 -22.75
C ASN A 123 -7.94 14.64 -22.52
N LEU A 124 -7.27 14.05 -21.51
CA LEU A 124 -5.85 14.28 -21.26
C LEU A 124 -4.98 13.74 -22.40
N GLN A 125 -5.25 12.52 -22.88
CA GLN A 125 -4.53 11.93 -24.01
C GLN A 125 -4.68 12.74 -25.29
N ALA A 126 -5.88 13.23 -25.60
CA ALA A 126 -6.12 14.10 -26.75
C ALA A 126 -5.27 15.39 -26.67
N LYS A 127 -5.23 16.04 -25.49
CA LYS A 127 -4.40 17.23 -25.27
C LYS A 127 -2.91 16.93 -25.43
N ILE A 128 -2.43 15.79 -24.95
CA ILE A 128 -1.03 15.36 -25.11
C ILE A 128 -0.71 15.15 -26.60
N HIS A 129 -1.59 14.48 -27.35
CA HIS A 129 -1.40 14.24 -28.78
C HIS A 129 -1.32 15.55 -29.58
N LEU A 130 -2.20 16.50 -29.29
CA LEU A 130 -2.17 17.83 -29.92
C LEU A 130 -0.86 18.57 -29.65
N LYS A 131 -0.32 18.52 -28.43
CA LYS A 131 0.98 19.14 -28.10
C LYS A 131 2.19 18.44 -28.72
N ARG A 132 2.10 17.13 -28.99
CA ARG A 132 3.19 16.36 -29.63
C ARG A 132 3.33 16.64 -31.13
N LYS A 133 2.24 16.92 -31.86
CA LYS A 133 2.27 17.17 -33.31
C LYS A 133 3.24 18.30 -33.72
N PRO A 134 3.19 19.51 -33.12
CA PRO A 134 4.14 20.59 -33.45
C PRO A 134 5.60 20.24 -33.15
N PHE A 135 5.85 19.54 -32.04
CA PHE A 135 7.21 19.13 -31.65
C PHE A 135 7.84 18.16 -32.65
N LEU A 136 7.06 17.21 -33.17
CA LEU A 136 7.51 16.29 -34.21
C LEU A 136 7.78 17.00 -35.54
N MET A 137 7.03 18.06 -35.87
CA MET A 137 7.28 18.86 -37.06
C MET A 137 8.54 19.73 -36.92
N LEU A 138 8.86 20.22 -35.72
CA LEU A 138 10.06 20.99 -35.43
C LEU A 138 11.35 20.15 -35.48
N LYS A 139 11.30 18.87 -35.08
CA LYS A 139 12.45 17.94 -35.16
C LYS A 139 12.79 17.42 -36.56
N LYS A 140 11.96 17.72 -37.57
CA LYS A 140 12.16 17.28 -38.97
C LYS A 140 12.87 18.33 -39.84
N LYS A 141 13.27 19.46 -39.27
CA LYS A 141 14.17 20.45 -39.88
C LYS A 141 15.55 20.32 -39.24
#